data_AF-A0A095ZRI6-F1
#
_entry.id   AF-A0A095ZRI6-F1
#
_cell.length_a   1.000
_cell.length_b   1.000
_cell.length_c   1.000
_cell.angle_alpha   90.00
_cell.angle_beta   90.00
_cell.angle_gamma   90.00
#
_symmetry.space_group_name_H-M   'P 1'
#
loop_
_entity.id
_entity.type
_entity.pdbx_description
1 polymer ?
#
loop_
_entity_poly.entity_id
_entity_poly.type
_entity_poly.pdbx_seq_one_letter_code
_entity_poly.pdbx_strand_id
1 'polypeptide(L)'
;MTMYYKGLIIAVSTFLIIGLFHPVVVKVEYKWGVRPWWIFLVMGILSVIASLFVEDVMFSSLLGVLGASCLWTIGELFSQKKRVEKGWFPMNPKRKDQYDIINPDDK
;
A
#
# COMPACT_ATOMS: atom_id res chain seq x y z
N MET A 1 -10.30 38.61 1.13
CA MET A 1 -9.35 37.70 0.44
C MET A 1 -9.84 36.29 0.63
N THR A 2 -10.24 35.62 -0.45
CA THR A 2 -10.71 34.22 -0.40
C THR A 2 -9.50 33.31 -0.44
N MET A 3 -9.27 32.52 0.60
CA MET A 3 -8.11 31.64 0.71
C MET A 3 -8.48 30.22 0.24
N TYR A 4 -7.67 29.64 -0.66
CA TYR A 4 -7.96 28.35 -1.30
C TYR A 4 -7.24 27.18 -0.61
N TYR A 5 -7.72 26.78 0.57
CA TYR A 5 -7.08 25.73 1.39
C TYR A 5 -7.25 24.30 0.88
N LYS A 6 -8.20 24.05 -0.04
CA LYS A 6 -8.53 22.69 -0.51
C LYS A 6 -7.31 21.96 -1.09
N GLY A 7 -6.48 22.66 -1.89
CA GLY A 7 -5.28 22.08 -2.47
C GLY A 7 -4.25 21.65 -1.43
N LEU A 8 -4.01 22.48 -0.40
CA LEU A 8 -3.11 22.15 0.70
C LEU A 8 -3.61 20.95 1.50
N ILE A 9 -4.91 20.90 1.80
CA ILE A 9 -5.54 19.80 2.53
C ILE A 9 -5.40 18.49 1.75
N ILE A 10 -5.66 18.50 0.43
CA ILE A 10 -5.49 17.31 -0.43
C ILE A 10 -4.03 16.85 -0.43
N ALA A 11 -3.06 17.77 -0.54
CA ALA A 11 -1.64 17.41 -0.57
C ALA A 11 -1.19 16.74 0.74
N VAL A 12 -1.52 17.34 1.90
CA VAL A 12 -1.19 16.78 3.22
C VAL A 12 -1.88 15.43 3.42
N SER A 13 -3.17 15.34 3.07
CA SER A 13 -3.93 14.10 3.20
C SER A 13 -3.39 12.99 2.31
N THR A 14 -2.99 13.32 1.08
CA THR A 14 -2.37 12.38 0.14
C THR A 14 -1.06 11.82 0.69
N PHE A 15 -0.20 12.70 1.20
CA PHE A 15 1.06 12.28 1.82
C PHE A 15 0.82 11.36 3.02
N LEU A 16 -0.17 11.68 3.87
CA LEU A 16 -0.55 10.83 5.00
C LEU A 16 -1.09 9.47 4.57
N ILE A 17 -1.95 9.41 3.54
CA ILE A 17 -2.48 8.15 3.02
C ILE A 17 -1.31 7.27 2.55
N ILE A 18 -0.46 7.77 1.66
CA ILE A 18 0.68 7.01 1.11
C ILE A 18 1.63 6.60 2.25
N GLY A 19 1.95 7.53 3.15
CA GLY A 19 2.83 7.30 4.29
C GLY A 19 2.31 6.23 5.26
N LEU A 20 0.98 6.12 5.44
CA LEU A 20 0.36 5.07 6.25
C LEU A 20 0.38 3.70 5.56
N PHE A 21 0.29 3.63 4.23
CA PHE A 21 0.31 2.36 3.52
C PHE A 21 1.68 1.67 3.57
N HIS A 22 2.80 2.40 3.63
CA HIS A 22 4.13 1.81 3.79
C HIS A 22 4.28 0.88 5.03
N PRO A 23 4.03 1.33 6.27
CA PRO A 23 4.10 0.47 7.44
C PRO A 23 2.99 -0.60 7.45
N VAL A 24 1.84 -0.34 6.82
CA VAL A 24 0.78 -1.34 6.63
C VAL A 24 1.31 -2.50 5.79
N VAL A 25 1.96 -2.24 4.65
CA VAL A 25 2.53 -3.30 3.79
C VAL A 25 3.50 -4.19 4.57
N VAL A 26 4.43 -3.58 5.31
CA VAL A 26 5.42 -4.32 6.11
C VAL A 26 4.75 -5.19 7.17
N LYS A 27 3.76 -4.65 7.91
CA LYS A 27 3.04 -5.41 8.95
C LYS A 27 2.18 -6.52 8.36
N VAL A 28 1.55 -6.27 7.22
CA VAL A 28 0.70 -7.25 6.52
C VAL A 28 1.56 -8.39 5.99
N GLU A 29 2.69 -8.08 5.36
CA GLU A 29 3.67 -9.06 4.90
C GLU A 29 4.18 -9.89 6.09
N TYR A 30 4.57 -9.23 7.18
CA TYR A 30 5.10 -9.92 8.36
C TYR A 30 4.09 -10.90 8.99
N LYS A 31 2.81 -10.51 9.09
CA LYS A 31 1.76 -11.35 9.72
C LYS A 31 1.14 -12.38 8.78
N TRP A 32 0.79 -11.97 7.56
CA TRP A 32 -0.02 -12.74 6.61
C TRP A 32 0.67 -13.00 5.26
N GLY A 33 1.85 -12.39 5.03
CA GLY A 33 2.60 -12.46 3.78
C GLY A 33 1.86 -11.79 2.64
N VAL A 34 1.99 -12.40 1.47
CA VAL A 34 1.37 -11.91 0.22
C VAL A 34 -0.08 -12.37 0.04
N ARG A 35 -0.62 -13.22 0.92
CA ARG A 35 -1.97 -13.81 0.77
C ARG A 35 -3.12 -12.78 0.68
N PRO A 36 -3.15 -11.67 1.45
CA PRO A 36 -4.28 -10.73 1.43
C PRO A 36 -4.24 -9.73 0.25
N TRP A 37 -3.43 -9.97 -0.79
CA TRP A 37 -3.32 -9.08 -1.95
C TRP A 37 -4.67 -8.76 -2.61
N TRP A 38 -5.59 -9.73 -2.66
CA TRP A 38 -6.91 -9.57 -3.27
C TRP A 38 -7.81 -8.58 -2.50
N ILE A 39 -7.62 -8.44 -1.18
CA ILE A 39 -8.37 -7.47 -0.38
C ILE A 39 -8.00 -6.05 -0.83
N PHE A 40 -6.71 -5.79 -1.04
CA PHE A 40 -6.24 -4.51 -1.56
C PHE A 40 -6.71 -4.25 -2.99
N LEU A 41 -6.83 -5.30 -3.82
CA LEU A 41 -7.38 -5.18 -5.17
C LEU A 41 -8.85 -4.75 -5.13
N VAL A 42 -9.68 -5.47 -4.38
CA VAL A 42 -11.11 -5.18 -4.27
C VAL A 42 -11.33 -3.79 -3.67
N MET A 43 -10.66 -3.48 -2.56
CA MET A 43 -10.74 -2.15 -1.94
C MET A 43 -10.26 -1.03 -2.87
N GLY A 44 -9.18 -1.27 -3.61
CA GLY A 44 -8.64 -0.33 -4.59
C GLY A 44 -9.64 -0.01 -5.70
N ILE A 45 -10.19 -1.05 -6.33
CA ILE A 45 -11.17 -0.91 -7.42
C ILE A 45 -12.44 -0.22 -6.90
N LEU A 46 -12.99 -0.66 -5.76
CA LEU A 46 -14.18 -0.05 -5.17
C LEU A 46 -13.96 1.43 -4.84
N SER A 47 -12.80 1.79 -4.31
CA SER A 47 -12.47 3.20 -4.00
C SER A 47 -12.34 4.05 -5.26
N VAL A 48 -11.70 3.54 -6.32
CA VAL A 48 -11.60 4.25 -7.60
C VAL A 48 -12.98 4.42 -8.24
N ILE A 49 -13.79 3.37 -8.28
CA ILE A 49 -15.16 3.46 -8.81
C ILE A 49 -15.98 4.46 -7.99
N ALA A 50 -15.91 4.39 -6.66
CA ALA A 50 -16.61 5.33 -5.79
C ALA A 50 -16.18 6.78 -6.05
N SER A 51 -14.90 7.04 -6.34
CA SER A 51 -14.41 8.39 -6.62
C SER A 51 -15.09 9.05 -7.83
N LEU A 52 -15.56 8.26 -8.80
CA LEU A 52 -16.27 8.75 -9.99
C LEU A 52 -17.69 9.25 -9.70
N PHE A 53 -18.28 8.85 -8.57
CA PHE A 53 -19.64 9.21 -8.17
C PHE A 53 -19.69 10.28 -7.07
N VAL A 54 -18.54 10.87 -6.71
CA VAL A 54 -18.46 11.92 -5.68
C VAL A 54 -18.27 13.28 -6.35
N GLU A 55 -19.24 14.17 -6.16
CA GLU A 55 -19.23 15.51 -6.75
C GLU A 55 -18.18 16.44 -6.15
N ASP A 56 -17.89 16.32 -4.84
CA ASP A 56 -16.88 17.15 -4.20
C ASP A 56 -15.46 16.68 -4.57
N VAL A 57 -14.74 17.56 -5.27
CA VAL A 57 -13.38 17.30 -5.77
C VAL A 57 -12.41 16.89 -4.67
N MET A 58 -12.55 17.40 -3.45
CA MET A 58 -11.65 17.02 -2.35
C MET A 58 -11.88 15.55 -1.98
N PHE A 59 -13.12 15.15 -1.73
CA PHE A 59 -13.43 13.75 -1.39
C PHE A 59 -13.20 12.78 -2.55
N SER A 60 -13.55 13.17 -3.78
CA SER A 60 -13.25 12.39 -4.99
C SER A 60 -11.75 12.15 -5.13
N SER A 61 -10.93 13.19 -4.96
CA SER A 61 -9.46 13.07 -5.01
C SER A 61 -8.91 12.14 -3.93
N LEU A 62 -9.41 12.25 -2.69
CA LEU A 62 -8.96 11.39 -1.59
C LEU A 62 -9.32 9.92 -1.82
N LEU A 63 -10.51 9.62 -2.36
CA LEU A 63 -10.90 8.26 -2.75
C LEU A 63 -10.05 7.72 -3.89
N GLY A 64 -9.72 8.56 -4.88
CA GLY A 64 -8.79 8.20 -5.96
C GLY A 64 -7.39 7.85 -5.43
N VAL A 65 -6.84 8.69 -4.55
CA VAL A 65 -5.53 8.48 -3.92
C VAL A 65 -5.54 7.23 -3.03
N LEU A 66 -6.59 7.02 -2.24
CA LEU A 66 -6.74 5.83 -1.40
C LEU A 66 -6.83 4.56 -2.27
N GLY A 67 -7.61 4.60 -3.35
CA GLY A 67 -7.72 3.50 -4.31
C GLY A 67 -6.38 3.18 -4.96
N ALA A 68 -5.67 4.20 -5.46
CA ALA A 68 -4.34 4.04 -6.02
C ALA A 68 -3.32 3.49 -5.01
N SER A 69 -3.39 3.95 -3.75
CA SER A 69 -2.50 3.48 -2.67
C SER A 69 -2.76 2.01 -2.30
N CYS A 70 -4.02 1.58 -2.29
CA CYS A 70 -4.40 0.17 -2.14
C CYS A 70 -3.83 -0.68 -3.28
N LEU A 71 -4.00 -0.26 -4.54
CA LEU A 71 -3.50 -1.00 -5.70
C LEU A 71 -1.96 -1.06 -5.71
N TRP A 72 -1.29 0.05 -5.38
CA TRP A 72 0.17 0.10 -5.26
C TRP A 72 0.70 -0.83 -4.17
N THR A 73 0.00 -0.90 -3.04
CA THR A 73 0.34 -1.78 -1.90
C THR A 73 0.46 -3.24 -2.30
N ILE A 74 -0.27 -3.69 -3.33
CA ILE A 74 -0.13 -5.06 -3.87
C ILE A 74 1.30 -5.30 -4.36
N GLY A 75 1.81 -4.42 -5.23
CA GLY A 75 3.17 -4.53 -5.76
C GLY A 75 4.22 -4.38 -4.66
N GLU A 76 4.01 -3.44 -3.73
CA GLU A 76 4.90 -3.25 -2.59
C GLU A 76 4.92 -4.49 -1.67
N LEU A 77 3.81 -5.22 -1.52
CA LEU A 77 3.73 -6.44 -0.72
C LEU A 77 4.63 -7.56 -1.29
N PHE A 78 4.62 -7.75 -2.62
CA PHE A 78 5.51 -8.71 -3.28
C PHE A 78 6.97 -8.24 -3.25
N SER A 79 7.21 -6.94 -3.41
CA SER A 79 8.55 -6.35 -3.27
C SER A 79 9.09 -6.54 -1.85
N GLN A 80 8.26 -6.35 -0.85
CA GLN A 80 8.60 -6.52 0.56
C GLN A 80 8.97 -7.97 0.87
N LYS A 81 8.22 -8.96 0.34
CA LYS A 81 8.60 -10.37 0.43
C LYS A 81 10.02 -10.62 -0.11
N LYS A 82 10.35 -10.08 -1.29
CA LYS A 82 11.70 -10.19 -1.87
C LYS A 82 12.78 -9.51 -1.01
N ARG A 83 12.44 -8.41 -0.33
CA ARG A 83 13.38 -7.76 0.60
C ARG A 83 13.62 -8.60 1.85
N VAL A 84 12.62 -9.33 2.34
CA VAL A 84 12.77 -10.30 3.43
C VAL A 84 13.63 -11.50 2.98
N GLU A 85 13.41 -12.01 1.76
CA GLU A 85 14.21 -13.09 1.16
C GLU A 85 15.69 -12.72 1.00
N LYS A 86 15.99 -11.44 0.75
CA LYS A 86 17.35 -10.88 0.72
C LYS A 86 17.93 -10.56 2.11
N GLY A 87 17.18 -10.76 3.19
CA GLY A 87 17.59 -10.45 4.55
C GLY A 87 17.59 -8.96 4.93
N TRP A 88 17.00 -8.07 4.11
CA TRP A 88 16.92 -6.64 4.42
C TRP A 88 15.89 -6.31 5.50
N PHE A 89 14.92 -7.19 5.70
CA PHE A 89 13.88 -7.06 6.72
C PHE A 89 13.77 -8.35 7.54
N PRO A 90 13.37 -8.26 8.83
CA PRO A 90 13.26 -9.42 9.69
C PRO A 90 12.17 -10.36 9.16
N MET A 91 12.56 -11.60 8.90
CA MET A 91 11.64 -12.67 8.53
C MET A 91 10.82 -13.12 9.73
N ASN A 92 9.52 -13.37 9.54
CA ASN A 92 8.71 -14.00 10.57
C ASN A 92 9.10 -15.49 10.71
N PRO A 93 9.61 -15.94 11.88
CA PRO A 93 10.06 -17.31 12.08
C PRO A 93 8.97 -18.36 11.86
N LYS A 94 7.69 -17.99 12.04
CA LYS A 94 6.53 -18.88 11.84
C LYS A 94 6.20 -19.14 10.38
N ARG A 95 6.87 -18.47 9.43
CA ARG A 95 6.52 -18.47 8.01
C ARG A 95 7.73 -18.69 7.10
N LYS A 96 8.81 -19.27 7.63
CA LYS A 96 10.05 -19.55 6.88
C LYS A 96 9.81 -20.37 5.61
N ASP A 97 8.81 -21.24 5.63
CA ASP A 97 8.35 -22.05 4.50
C ASP A 97 7.86 -21.24 3.29
N GLN A 98 7.55 -19.96 3.47
CA GLN A 98 6.97 -19.11 2.43
C GLN A 98 7.97 -18.19 1.76
N TYR A 99 9.25 -18.28 2.15
CA TYR A 99 10.33 -17.45 1.64
C TYR A 99 11.40 -18.32 1.02
N ASP A 100 11.80 -17.96 -0.19
CA ASP A 100 12.95 -18.57 -0.85
C ASP A 100 14.17 -17.73 -0.48
N ILE A 101 14.94 -18.17 0.53
CA ILE A 101 16.12 -17.43 0.99
C ILE A 101 17.13 -17.41 -0.16
N ILE A 102 17.40 -16.22 -0.69
CA ILE A 102 18.37 -16.03 -1.75
C ILE A 102 19.75 -15.99 -1.08
N ASN A 103 20.56 -17.02 -1.27
CA ASN A 103 21.92 -17.00 -0.78
C ASN A 103 22.75 -16.05 -1.66
N PRO A 104 23.58 -15.16 -1.09
CA PRO A 104 24.41 -14.23 -1.87
C PRO A 104 25.35 -14.95 -2.84
N ASP A 105 25.67 -16.21 -2.55
CA ASP A 105 26.58 -17.08 -3.30
C ASP A 105 25.89 -17.85 -4.45
N ASP A 106 24.55 -17.75 -4.60
CA ASP A 106 23.77 -18.41 -5.68
C ASP A 106 23.73 -17.59 -6.98
N LYS A 107 24.66 -16.64 -7.18
CA LYS A 107 24.73 -15.76 -8.36
C LYS A 107 25.98 -15.99 -9.20
#